data_AF-A0A835TBR3-F1
#
_entry.id   AF-A0A835TBR3-F1
#
_cell.length_a   1.000
_cell.length_b   1.000
_cell.length_c   1.000
_cell.angle_alpha   90.00
_cell.angle_beta   90.00
_cell.angle_gamma   90.00
#
_symmetry.space_group_name_H-M   'P 1'
#
loop_
_entity.id
_entity.type
_entity.pdbx_description
1 polymer ?
#
loop_
_entity_poly.entity_id
_entity_poly.type
_entity_poly.pdbx_seq_one_letter_code
_entity_poly.pdbx_strand_id
1 'polypeptide(L)'
;MGSPGAQAAVPEVVDLDFEKFLSVALADSPPDIAEQLRAGLKKRYDKPPVEALELCLGRNVPLAKARQLLFHPGEEDMRVYPELIAMPPAGAPDSHPQRVVQVCSLASLYLVHSKSWETVRPFVEAGGLKQLALSLAHPNPYLASQAMSALMHITDEELLFPWHDPPETPDGRGPRSGPYGLVWRRMYELSSASPFLANLLAHYRPGAEPAFPGASGMALRLFAFYVSWMRRHFTQDGKLSLSLGILELLQRWAGDKEVSEDERQLANQLYQDFSRFPPAKAAEPAESEAGAGGAGPSQLQQQHHLGGLDSADGEEPEHHLAAEASHVNSGPSADNEAEQLKERGNEAYKRGDFTAAIHLYSSALDVLVPTERLLTEGPRRATYHANRAAAYMARAGAQLREGDADTAGHLEGVDYGSEGLGARHLEAAVLDCDLALQLDAASSTAPKTCLRKARALQRLGRAEEAAAAARTGLEKCDGGSEVQRELRALAKELEERAGRAAGEKQGAKEAEEKKAVDKAQGTAAVGGAGVAGAPAAAAPAGAGATNWNDMD
;
A
#
# COMPACT_ATOMS: atom_id res chain seq x y z
N MET A 1 -6.65 -45.70 -57.33
CA MET A 1 -7.34 -44.49 -56.84
C MET A 1 -7.50 -44.63 -55.34
N GLY A 2 -7.10 -43.64 -54.55
CA GLY A 2 -7.32 -43.62 -53.10
C GLY A 2 -7.62 -42.19 -52.71
N SER A 3 -8.80 -41.93 -52.18
CA SER A 3 -9.22 -40.58 -51.79
C SER A 3 -8.49 -40.17 -50.51
N PRO A 4 -7.95 -38.94 -50.40
CA PRO A 4 -7.48 -38.41 -49.13
C PRO A 4 -8.68 -38.30 -48.17
N GLY A 5 -8.55 -38.86 -46.97
CA GLY A 5 -9.59 -38.76 -45.95
C GLY A 5 -9.71 -37.31 -45.47
N ALA A 6 -10.90 -36.73 -45.59
CA ALA A 6 -11.18 -35.42 -45.01
C ALA A 6 -11.10 -35.53 -43.48
N GLN A 7 -10.07 -34.91 -42.89
CA GLN A 7 -10.06 -34.68 -41.45
C GLN A 7 -11.18 -33.69 -41.12
N ALA A 8 -12.17 -34.12 -40.36
CA ALA A 8 -13.21 -33.23 -39.87
C ALA A 8 -12.57 -32.20 -38.94
N ALA A 9 -12.66 -30.92 -39.29
CA ALA A 9 -12.20 -29.86 -38.42
C ALA A 9 -12.97 -29.91 -37.09
N VAL A 10 -12.25 -30.00 -35.97
CA VAL A 10 -12.84 -29.82 -34.65
C VAL A 10 -13.35 -28.38 -34.59
N PRO A 11 -14.61 -28.13 -34.18
CA PRO A 11 -15.13 -26.77 -34.10
C PRO A 11 -14.29 -25.94 -33.12
N GLU A 12 -13.80 -24.78 -33.58
CA GLU A 12 -13.08 -23.84 -32.71
C GLU A 12 -14.06 -23.35 -31.63
N VAL A 13 -13.77 -23.67 -30.37
CA VAL A 13 -14.59 -23.26 -29.23
C VAL A 13 -14.32 -21.77 -28.98
N VAL A 14 -15.22 -20.93 -29.50
CA VAL A 14 -15.13 -19.47 -29.37
C VAL A 14 -15.29 -19.08 -27.90
N ASP A 15 -14.27 -18.44 -27.34
CA ASP A 15 -14.34 -17.77 -26.04
C ASP A 15 -15.08 -16.44 -26.20
N LEU A 16 -16.28 -16.36 -25.64
CA LEU A 16 -17.16 -15.20 -25.75
C LEU A 16 -16.68 -14.02 -24.90
N ASP A 17 -15.96 -14.27 -23.80
CA ASP A 17 -15.37 -13.20 -22.98
C ASP A 17 -14.17 -12.57 -23.70
N PHE A 18 -13.38 -13.37 -24.42
CA PHE A 18 -12.30 -12.85 -25.25
C PHE A 18 -12.79 -12.08 -26.48
N GLU A 19 -13.81 -12.54 -27.21
CA GLU A 19 -14.39 -11.73 -28.29
C GLU A 19 -15.07 -10.46 -27.77
N LYS A 20 -15.64 -10.47 -26.55
CA LYS A 20 -16.10 -9.24 -25.86
C LYS A 20 -14.94 -8.29 -25.58
N PHE A 21 -13.81 -8.77 -25.05
CA PHE A 21 -12.61 -7.96 -24.86
C PHE A 21 -12.11 -7.36 -26.19
N LEU A 22 -12.04 -8.18 -27.25
CA LEU A 22 -11.67 -7.70 -28.59
C LEU A 22 -12.62 -6.63 -29.13
N SER A 23 -13.94 -6.75 -28.90
CA SER A 23 -14.90 -5.73 -29.36
C SER A 23 -14.67 -4.36 -28.74
N VAL A 24 -14.24 -4.30 -27.47
CA VAL A 24 -13.91 -3.04 -26.78
C VAL A 24 -12.51 -2.55 -27.14
N ALA A 25 -11.52 -3.45 -27.22
CA ALA A 25 -10.14 -3.11 -27.55
C ALA A 25 -9.96 -2.54 -28.97
N LEU A 26 -10.85 -2.92 -29.90
CA LEU A 26 -10.77 -2.57 -31.32
C LEU A 26 -11.74 -1.46 -31.74
N ALA A 27 -12.66 -1.02 -30.86
CA ALA A 27 -13.78 -0.14 -31.21
C ALA A 27 -13.38 1.15 -31.94
N ASP A 28 -12.30 1.78 -31.46
CA ASP A 28 -11.83 3.09 -31.93
C ASP A 28 -10.66 2.97 -32.95
N SER A 29 -10.29 1.75 -33.37
CA SER A 29 -9.11 1.48 -34.18
C SER A 29 -9.38 1.53 -35.69
N PRO A 30 -8.53 2.19 -36.51
CA PRO A 30 -8.53 2.03 -37.97
C PRO A 30 -8.42 0.56 -38.39
N PRO A 31 -9.03 0.11 -39.51
CA PRO A 31 -9.15 -1.32 -39.83
C PRO A 31 -7.82 -2.09 -39.91
N ASP A 32 -6.79 -1.47 -40.48
CA ASP A 32 -5.44 -2.01 -40.61
C ASP A 32 -4.71 -2.16 -39.27
N ILE A 33 -4.92 -1.20 -38.35
CA ILE A 33 -4.45 -1.26 -36.96
C ILE A 33 -5.26 -2.31 -36.18
N ALA A 34 -6.57 -2.39 -36.42
CA ALA A 34 -7.46 -3.32 -35.75
C ALA A 34 -7.16 -4.78 -36.09
N GLU A 35 -6.82 -5.10 -37.34
CA GLU A 35 -6.36 -6.44 -37.74
C GLU A 35 -5.04 -6.83 -37.04
N GLN A 36 -4.05 -5.92 -37.02
CA GLN A 36 -2.77 -6.14 -36.34
C GLN A 36 -2.95 -6.33 -34.83
N LEU A 37 -3.77 -5.48 -34.20
CA LEU A 37 -4.07 -5.55 -32.78
C LEU A 37 -4.85 -6.83 -32.42
N ARG A 38 -5.85 -7.22 -33.22
CA ARG A 38 -6.56 -8.52 -33.07
C ARG A 38 -5.60 -9.70 -33.15
N ALA A 39 -4.66 -9.70 -34.11
CA ALA A 39 -3.67 -10.76 -34.25
C ALA A 39 -2.69 -10.83 -33.06
N GLY A 40 -2.19 -9.67 -32.60
CA GLY A 40 -1.31 -9.59 -31.42
C GLY A 40 -2.00 -10.04 -30.12
N LEU A 41 -3.25 -9.64 -29.93
CA LEU A 41 -4.07 -10.03 -28.79
C LEU A 41 -4.41 -11.53 -28.84
N LYS A 42 -4.81 -12.11 -29.99
CA LYS A 42 -5.03 -13.56 -30.11
C LYS A 42 -3.74 -14.36 -29.85
N LYS A 43 -2.57 -13.90 -30.33
CA LYS A 43 -1.25 -14.52 -29.99
C LYS A 43 -1.04 -14.59 -28.47
N ARG A 44 -1.33 -13.50 -27.74
CA ARG A 44 -1.16 -13.43 -26.27
C ARG A 44 -2.30 -14.08 -25.47
N TYR A 45 -3.51 -14.21 -26.02
CA TYR A 45 -4.56 -15.06 -25.44
C TYR A 45 -4.24 -16.55 -25.61
N ASP A 46 -3.79 -16.95 -26.79
CA ASP A 46 -3.43 -18.35 -27.07
C ASP A 46 -2.23 -18.77 -26.21
N LYS A 47 -1.23 -17.89 -26.08
CA LYS A 47 -0.02 -18.07 -25.25
C LYS A 47 0.23 -16.86 -24.32
N PRO A 48 -0.44 -16.80 -23.15
CA PRO A 48 -0.14 -15.79 -22.15
C PRO A 48 1.17 -16.14 -21.41
N PRO A 49 1.88 -15.16 -20.83
CA PRO A 49 3.18 -15.36 -20.18
C PRO A 49 3.02 -15.98 -18.78
N VAL A 50 2.54 -17.23 -18.71
CA VAL A 50 2.21 -17.95 -17.46
C VAL A 50 3.38 -17.94 -16.48
N GLU A 51 4.55 -18.42 -16.88
CA GLU A 51 5.72 -18.55 -15.99
C GLU A 51 6.14 -17.18 -15.41
N ALA A 52 6.05 -16.10 -16.19
CA ALA A 52 6.35 -14.76 -15.72
C ALA A 52 5.28 -14.24 -14.74
N LEU A 53 3.99 -14.53 -14.98
CA LEU A 53 2.90 -14.21 -14.05
C LEU A 53 3.05 -14.95 -12.72
N GLU A 54 3.46 -16.22 -12.75
CA GLU A 54 3.70 -17.02 -11.54
C GLU A 54 4.88 -16.48 -10.71
N LEU A 55 5.96 -16.08 -11.39
CA LEU A 55 7.14 -15.48 -10.74
C LEU A 55 6.83 -14.10 -10.13
N CYS A 56 6.02 -13.27 -10.80
CA CYS A 56 5.68 -11.93 -10.29
C CYS A 56 4.65 -11.96 -9.15
N LEU A 57 3.67 -12.88 -9.21
CA LEU A 57 2.64 -13.03 -8.17
C LEU A 57 2.99 -14.02 -7.05
N GLY A 58 4.15 -14.67 -7.12
CA GLY A 58 4.63 -15.64 -6.12
C GLY A 58 3.73 -16.87 -5.92
N ARG A 59 2.88 -17.21 -6.90
CA ARG A 59 1.82 -18.23 -6.79
C ARG A 59 1.57 -18.92 -8.13
N ASN A 60 1.02 -20.14 -8.11
CA ASN A 60 0.61 -20.84 -9.34
C ASN A 60 -0.54 -20.12 -10.04
N VAL A 61 -0.44 -19.97 -11.37
CA VAL A 61 -1.41 -19.28 -12.24
C VAL A 61 -1.71 -20.17 -13.45
N PRO A 62 -2.67 -21.11 -13.35
CA PRO A 62 -3.04 -21.98 -14.46
C PRO A 62 -3.41 -21.19 -15.73
N LEU A 63 -3.20 -21.75 -16.92
CA LEU A 63 -3.46 -21.10 -18.22
C LEU A 63 -4.82 -20.37 -18.31
N ALA A 64 -5.89 -21.01 -17.83
CA ALA A 64 -7.22 -20.40 -17.79
C ALA A 64 -7.28 -19.16 -16.87
N LYS A 65 -6.55 -19.17 -15.75
CA LYS A 65 -6.46 -18.03 -14.83
C LYS A 65 -5.56 -16.92 -15.40
N ALA A 66 -4.51 -17.24 -16.15
CA ALA A 66 -3.72 -16.24 -16.87
C ALA A 66 -4.54 -15.52 -17.96
N ARG A 67 -5.41 -16.25 -18.68
CA ARG A 67 -6.37 -15.67 -19.63
C ARG A 67 -7.41 -14.79 -18.94
N GLN A 68 -8.03 -15.28 -17.87
CA GLN A 68 -8.94 -14.48 -17.04
C GLN A 68 -8.27 -13.19 -16.58
N LEU A 69 -7.11 -13.31 -15.94
CA LEU A 69 -6.36 -12.19 -15.39
C LEU A 69 -6.05 -11.13 -16.44
N LEU A 70 -5.63 -11.48 -17.66
CA LEU A 70 -5.28 -10.49 -18.68
C LEU A 70 -6.50 -9.92 -19.43
N PHE A 71 -7.51 -10.73 -19.75
CA PHE A 71 -8.55 -10.36 -20.72
C PHE A 71 -9.97 -10.20 -20.14
N HIS A 72 -10.27 -10.84 -19.01
CA HIS A 72 -11.59 -10.75 -18.35
C HIS A 72 -11.47 -10.85 -16.82
N PRO A 73 -10.70 -9.94 -16.17
CA PRO A 73 -10.36 -10.02 -14.75
C PRO A 73 -11.59 -9.79 -13.86
N GLY A 74 -11.70 -10.59 -12.80
CA GLY A 74 -12.65 -10.34 -11.71
C GLY A 74 -12.16 -9.25 -10.74
N GLU A 75 -13.00 -8.91 -9.76
CA GLU A 75 -12.66 -7.91 -8.72
C GLU A 75 -11.33 -8.24 -7.99
N GLU A 76 -11.12 -9.50 -7.59
CA GLU A 76 -9.86 -9.93 -6.95
C GLU A 76 -8.66 -10.01 -7.91
N ASP A 77 -8.90 -10.07 -9.22
CA ASP A 77 -7.83 -10.04 -10.23
C ASP A 77 -7.35 -8.60 -10.44
N MET A 78 -8.29 -7.64 -10.51
CA MET A 78 -7.97 -6.22 -10.59
C MET A 78 -7.25 -5.71 -9.33
N ARG A 79 -7.41 -6.37 -8.18
CA ARG A 79 -6.60 -6.07 -6.98
C ARG A 79 -5.12 -6.43 -7.09
N VAL A 80 -4.72 -7.38 -7.95
CA VAL A 80 -3.29 -7.68 -8.18
C VAL A 80 -2.69 -6.96 -9.39
N TYR A 81 -3.50 -6.31 -10.23
CA TYR A 81 -2.99 -5.49 -11.34
C TYR A 81 -1.92 -4.44 -10.96
N PRO A 82 -1.95 -3.79 -9.78
CA PRO A 82 -0.87 -2.87 -9.38
C PRO A 82 0.50 -3.56 -9.27
N GLU A 83 0.54 -4.84 -8.88
CA GLU A 83 1.77 -5.65 -8.89
C GLU A 83 2.17 -5.99 -10.33
N LEU A 84 1.20 -6.35 -11.18
CA LEU A 84 1.46 -6.69 -12.60
C LEU A 84 1.99 -5.52 -13.44
N ILE A 85 1.55 -4.29 -13.19
CA ILE A 85 2.02 -3.10 -13.93
C ILE A 85 3.20 -2.38 -13.24
N ALA A 86 3.67 -2.87 -12.09
CA ALA A 86 4.77 -2.25 -11.37
C ALA A 86 6.07 -2.22 -12.21
N MET A 87 6.90 -1.21 -11.96
CA MET A 87 8.24 -1.14 -12.55
C MET A 87 9.09 -2.35 -12.14
N PRO A 88 9.95 -2.90 -13.02
CA PRO A 88 10.96 -3.86 -12.60
C PRO A 88 11.90 -3.25 -11.55
N PRO A 89 12.46 -4.05 -10.62
CA PRO A 89 13.39 -3.54 -9.61
C PRO A 89 14.57 -2.77 -10.19
N ALA A 90 15.11 -1.79 -9.46
CA ALA A 90 16.28 -1.03 -9.91
C ALA A 90 17.47 -1.97 -10.18
N GLY A 91 18.04 -1.87 -11.39
CA GLY A 91 19.11 -2.76 -11.85
C GLY A 91 18.67 -4.16 -12.34
N ALA A 92 17.36 -4.44 -12.42
CA ALA A 92 16.87 -5.72 -12.93
C ALA A 92 17.19 -5.91 -14.44
N PRO A 93 17.63 -7.11 -14.86
CA PRO A 93 18.00 -7.39 -16.24
C PRO A 93 16.81 -7.29 -17.21
N ASP A 94 17.07 -7.23 -18.51
CA ASP A 94 16.03 -7.13 -19.52
C ASP A 94 15.17 -8.41 -19.64
N SER A 95 15.70 -9.56 -19.20
CA SER A 95 14.98 -10.82 -19.04
C SER A 95 14.17 -10.94 -17.74
N HIS A 96 14.02 -9.87 -16.95
CA HIS A 96 13.26 -9.92 -15.70
C HIS A 96 11.74 -10.06 -15.99
N PRO A 97 11.04 -11.06 -15.42
CA PRO A 97 9.67 -11.44 -15.81
C PRO A 97 8.66 -10.29 -15.71
N GLN A 98 8.84 -9.38 -14.76
CA GLN A 98 8.05 -8.16 -14.60
C GLN A 98 7.90 -7.36 -15.90
N ARG A 99 8.92 -7.33 -16.78
CA ARG A 99 8.87 -6.56 -18.03
C ARG A 99 7.85 -7.14 -19.01
N VAL A 100 7.80 -8.47 -19.16
CA VAL A 100 6.84 -9.18 -20.01
C VAL A 100 5.41 -9.05 -19.43
N VAL A 101 5.29 -9.17 -18.11
CA VAL A 101 4.00 -9.04 -17.39
C VAL A 101 3.46 -7.61 -17.47
N GLN A 102 4.30 -6.59 -17.26
CA GLN A 102 3.95 -5.18 -17.34
C GLN A 102 3.45 -4.81 -18.74
N VAL A 103 4.15 -5.23 -19.80
CA VAL A 103 3.71 -4.98 -21.20
C VAL A 103 2.32 -5.56 -21.46
N CYS A 104 2.07 -6.82 -21.09
CA CYS A 104 0.77 -7.46 -21.35
C CYS A 104 -0.37 -6.86 -20.51
N SER A 105 -0.09 -6.57 -19.24
CA SER A 105 -1.10 -6.13 -18.27
C SER A 105 -1.45 -4.65 -18.48
N LEU A 106 -0.45 -3.79 -18.71
CA LEU A 106 -0.69 -2.37 -18.97
C LEU A 106 -1.41 -2.15 -20.31
N ALA A 107 -1.08 -2.91 -21.35
CA ALA A 107 -1.80 -2.86 -22.62
C ALA A 107 -3.29 -3.22 -22.46
N SER A 108 -3.59 -4.28 -21.70
CA SER A 108 -4.98 -4.70 -21.44
C SER A 108 -5.74 -3.69 -20.56
N LEU A 109 -5.05 -3.10 -19.57
CA LEU A 109 -5.59 -2.03 -18.74
C LEU A 109 -5.94 -0.78 -19.57
N TYR A 110 -5.02 -0.33 -20.44
CA TYR A 110 -5.22 0.81 -21.33
C TYR A 110 -6.37 0.57 -22.34
N LEU A 111 -6.35 -0.55 -23.06
CA LEU A 111 -7.28 -0.81 -24.15
C LEU A 111 -8.73 -1.01 -23.68
N VAL A 112 -8.92 -1.68 -22.52
CA VAL A 112 -10.24 -2.12 -22.05
C VAL A 112 -10.47 -1.78 -20.59
N HIS A 113 -9.66 -2.29 -19.65
CA HIS A 113 -10.10 -2.37 -18.24
C HIS A 113 -10.22 -1.01 -17.55
N SER A 114 -9.47 0.00 -17.99
CA SER A 114 -9.57 1.39 -17.51
C SER A 114 -10.82 2.15 -18.00
N LYS A 115 -11.51 1.63 -19.02
CA LYS A 115 -12.76 2.20 -19.58
C LYS A 115 -14.04 1.73 -18.86
N SER A 116 -13.91 1.02 -17.73
CA SER A 116 -15.04 0.43 -16.98
C SER A 116 -14.87 0.68 -15.48
N TRP A 117 -15.82 1.40 -14.87
CA TRP A 117 -15.72 1.74 -13.44
C TRP A 117 -15.76 0.52 -12.54
N GLU A 118 -16.66 -0.44 -12.82
CA GLU A 118 -16.78 -1.70 -12.07
C GLU A 118 -15.48 -2.50 -12.10
N THR A 119 -14.75 -2.45 -13.22
CA THR A 119 -13.48 -3.16 -13.43
C THR A 119 -12.29 -2.42 -12.81
N VAL A 120 -12.24 -1.08 -12.93
CA VAL A 120 -11.05 -0.31 -12.49
C VAL A 120 -11.10 0.13 -11.02
N ARG A 121 -12.29 0.19 -10.39
CA ARG A 121 -12.43 0.55 -8.95
C ARG A 121 -11.53 -0.32 -8.04
N PRO A 122 -11.50 -1.67 -8.13
CA PRO A 122 -10.67 -2.51 -7.25
C PRO A 122 -9.16 -2.34 -7.50
N PHE A 123 -8.77 -2.01 -8.74
CA PHE A 123 -7.39 -1.66 -9.09
C PHE A 123 -6.97 -0.33 -8.47
N VAL A 124 -7.85 0.68 -8.51
CA VAL A 124 -7.59 1.97 -7.85
C VAL A 124 -7.49 1.77 -6.33
N GLU A 125 -8.43 1.04 -5.72
CA GLU A 125 -8.42 0.67 -4.29
C GLU A 125 -7.09 0.01 -3.86
N ALA A 126 -6.58 -0.93 -4.67
CA ALA A 126 -5.32 -1.63 -4.45
C ALA A 126 -4.05 -0.77 -4.71
N GLY A 127 -4.20 0.50 -5.10
CA GLY A 127 -3.09 1.44 -5.28
C GLY A 127 -2.61 1.59 -6.72
N GLY A 128 -3.39 1.14 -7.71
CA GLY A 128 -3.05 1.19 -9.13
C GLY A 128 -2.68 2.57 -9.66
N LEU A 129 -3.32 3.64 -9.15
CA LEU A 129 -2.97 5.03 -9.48
C LEU A 129 -1.50 5.36 -9.21
N LYS A 130 -0.93 4.87 -8.09
CA LYS A 130 0.48 5.09 -7.74
C LYS A 130 1.42 4.40 -8.74
N GLN A 131 1.06 3.21 -9.23
CA GLN A 131 1.86 2.46 -10.18
C GLN A 131 1.79 3.05 -11.59
N LEU A 132 0.64 3.59 -11.99
CA LEU A 132 0.52 4.39 -13.22
C LEU A 132 1.35 5.68 -13.12
N ALA A 133 1.30 6.38 -11.97
CA ALA A 133 2.09 7.59 -11.74
C ALA A 133 3.62 7.33 -11.78
N LEU A 134 4.08 6.16 -11.33
CA LEU A 134 5.47 5.72 -11.53
C LEU A 134 5.75 5.39 -13.01
N SER A 135 4.83 4.73 -13.69
CA SER A 135 4.94 4.36 -15.11
C SER A 135 4.95 5.56 -16.07
N LEU A 136 4.54 6.76 -15.63
CA LEU A 136 4.72 7.99 -16.40
C LEU A 136 6.20 8.33 -16.69
N ALA A 137 7.13 7.83 -15.86
CA ALA A 137 8.58 7.95 -16.08
C ALA A 137 9.20 6.70 -16.76
N HIS A 138 8.39 5.83 -17.35
CA HIS A 138 8.88 4.59 -17.97
C HIS A 138 9.73 4.91 -19.22
N PRO A 139 10.96 4.34 -19.37
CA PRO A 139 11.88 4.70 -20.46
C PRO A 139 11.42 4.28 -21.86
N ASN A 140 10.65 3.19 -21.98
CA ASN A 140 9.89 2.89 -23.20
C ASN A 140 8.66 3.84 -23.28
N PRO A 141 8.58 4.73 -24.29
CA PRO A 141 7.50 5.71 -24.39
C PRO A 141 6.12 5.10 -24.67
N TYR A 142 6.05 3.89 -25.25
CA TYR A 142 4.78 3.20 -25.47
C TYR A 142 4.11 2.78 -24.16
N LEU A 143 4.88 2.45 -23.12
CA LEU A 143 4.33 2.13 -21.80
C LEU A 143 3.99 3.39 -21.02
N ALA A 144 4.79 4.46 -21.16
CA ALA A 144 4.45 5.77 -20.60
C ALA A 144 3.14 6.33 -21.21
N SER A 145 2.92 6.17 -22.52
CA SER A 145 1.69 6.62 -23.18
C SER A 145 0.47 5.80 -22.79
N GLN A 146 0.60 4.48 -22.64
CA GLN A 146 -0.46 3.63 -22.09
C GLN A 146 -0.80 4.00 -20.64
N ALA A 147 0.20 4.29 -19.80
CA ALA A 147 -0.02 4.73 -18.42
C ALA A 147 -0.71 6.11 -18.34
N MET A 148 -0.27 7.07 -19.16
CA MET A 148 -0.89 8.39 -19.32
C MET A 148 -2.36 8.26 -19.77
N SER A 149 -2.64 7.37 -20.73
CA SER A 149 -3.98 7.18 -21.29
C SER A 149 -4.91 6.43 -20.33
N ALA A 150 -4.41 5.44 -19.60
CA ALA A 150 -5.15 4.79 -18.53
C ALA A 150 -5.48 5.76 -17.39
N LEU A 151 -4.57 6.68 -17.03
CA LEU A 151 -4.86 7.77 -16.11
C LEU A 151 -5.95 8.69 -16.65
N MET A 152 -5.84 9.15 -17.90
CA MET A 152 -6.88 9.97 -18.57
C MET A 152 -8.27 9.31 -18.47
N HIS A 153 -8.40 8.02 -18.80
CA HIS A 153 -9.66 7.27 -18.65
C HIS A 153 -10.14 7.23 -17.19
N ILE A 154 -9.25 6.94 -16.23
CA ILE A 154 -9.60 6.85 -14.80
C ILE A 154 -10.06 8.20 -14.24
N THR A 155 -9.59 9.31 -14.80
CA THR A 155 -9.99 10.69 -14.43
C THR A 155 -11.17 11.26 -15.22
N ASP A 156 -11.83 10.45 -16.06
CA ASP A 156 -12.95 10.92 -16.88
C ASP A 156 -14.23 11.12 -16.04
N GLU A 157 -14.58 12.40 -15.82
CA GLU A 157 -15.76 12.85 -15.07
C GLU A 157 -17.09 12.47 -15.73
N GLU A 158 -17.13 12.38 -17.07
CA GLU A 158 -18.36 12.21 -17.85
C GLU A 158 -18.68 10.74 -18.12
N LEU A 159 -17.64 9.94 -18.42
CA LEU A 159 -17.78 8.56 -18.88
C LEU A 159 -17.51 7.50 -17.81
N LEU A 160 -16.75 7.81 -16.76
CA LEU A 160 -16.28 6.81 -15.81
C LEU A 160 -16.66 7.10 -14.35
N PHE A 161 -16.21 8.21 -13.79
CA PHE A 161 -16.51 8.58 -12.39
C PHE A 161 -16.38 10.09 -12.17
N PRO A 162 -17.43 10.78 -11.70
CA PRO A 162 -17.37 12.21 -11.43
C PRO A 162 -16.58 12.47 -10.15
N TRP A 163 -15.26 12.66 -10.26
CA TRP A 163 -14.39 12.92 -9.11
C TRP A 163 -14.65 14.28 -8.48
N HIS A 164 -15.21 15.27 -9.19
CA HIS A 164 -15.56 16.56 -8.61
C HIS A 164 -16.95 16.57 -7.95
N ASP A 165 -17.88 15.75 -8.43
CA ASP A 165 -19.27 15.62 -7.94
C ASP A 165 -19.66 14.13 -7.78
N PRO A 166 -19.01 13.39 -6.86
CA PRO A 166 -19.22 11.95 -6.71
C PRO A 166 -20.65 11.62 -6.26
N PRO A 167 -21.22 10.50 -6.74
CA PRO A 167 -22.63 10.17 -6.54
C PRO A 167 -22.99 9.98 -5.06
N GLU A 168 -24.23 10.37 -4.70
CA GLU A 168 -24.75 10.21 -3.34
C GLU A 168 -24.74 8.74 -2.91
N THR A 169 -24.28 8.51 -1.68
CA THR A 169 -24.06 7.19 -1.11
C THR A 169 -25.29 6.73 -0.33
N PRO A 170 -25.73 5.46 -0.43
CA PRO A 170 -26.91 4.97 0.28
C PRO A 170 -26.83 5.04 1.82
N ASP A 171 -25.62 5.20 2.37
CA ASP A 171 -25.35 5.36 3.80
C ASP A 171 -25.19 6.84 4.23
N GLY A 172 -25.35 7.79 3.31
CA GLY A 172 -25.21 9.23 3.55
C GLY A 172 -23.78 9.69 3.91
N ARG A 173 -22.77 8.81 3.82
CA ARG A 173 -21.38 9.16 4.12
C ARG A 173 -20.70 9.73 2.89
N GLY A 174 -20.20 10.97 2.99
CA GLY A 174 -19.49 11.64 1.90
C GLY A 174 -18.28 10.84 1.37
N PRO A 175 -17.72 11.23 0.21
CA PRO A 175 -16.80 10.40 -0.58
C PRO A 175 -15.49 10.00 0.12
N ARG A 176 -15.14 10.64 1.25
CA ARG A 176 -13.98 10.30 2.09
C ARG A 176 -14.23 9.16 3.09
N SER A 177 -15.49 8.84 3.41
CA SER A 177 -15.87 7.91 4.49
C SER A 177 -17.01 6.95 4.15
N GLY A 178 -17.67 7.14 3.00
CA GLY A 178 -18.56 6.14 2.39
C GLY A 178 -17.80 5.12 1.52
N PRO A 179 -18.49 4.36 0.65
CA PRO A 179 -17.88 3.30 -0.17
C PRO A 179 -16.71 3.75 -1.07
N TYR A 180 -16.63 5.03 -1.45
CA TYR A 180 -15.52 5.57 -2.25
C TYR A 180 -14.30 6.01 -1.42
N GLY A 181 -14.34 5.90 -0.08
CA GLY A 181 -13.31 6.45 0.82
C GLY A 181 -11.89 5.95 0.55
N LEU A 182 -11.72 4.68 0.17
CA LEU A 182 -10.41 4.13 -0.20
C LEU A 182 -9.94 4.68 -1.56
N VAL A 183 -10.79 4.68 -2.58
CA VAL A 183 -10.50 5.27 -3.90
C VAL A 183 -10.08 6.74 -3.76
N TRP A 184 -10.79 7.51 -2.93
CA TRP A 184 -10.50 8.91 -2.64
C TRP A 184 -9.14 9.11 -1.97
N ARG A 185 -8.80 8.22 -1.03
CA ARG A 185 -7.48 8.19 -0.38
C ARG A 185 -6.37 7.92 -1.40
N ARG A 186 -6.58 6.98 -2.34
CA ARG A 186 -5.61 6.60 -3.36
C ARG A 186 -5.33 7.70 -4.38
N MET A 187 -6.31 8.54 -4.72
CA MET A 187 -6.07 9.75 -5.52
C MET A 187 -5.29 10.81 -4.70
N TYR A 188 -5.62 11.01 -3.42
CA TYR A 188 -4.90 11.95 -2.55
C TYR A 188 -3.44 11.54 -2.29
N GLU A 189 -3.17 10.24 -2.13
CA GLU A 189 -1.82 9.66 -1.96
C GLU A 189 -0.85 10.02 -3.10
N LEU A 190 -1.34 10.43 -4.27
CA LEU A 190 -0.51 10.93 -5.36
C LEU A 190 0.26 12.21 -4.97
N SER A 191 -0.29 13.05 -4.07
CA SER A 191 0.33 14.31 -3.64
C SER A 191 1.53 14.13 -2.71
N SER A 192 1.58 13.04 -1.95
CA SER A 192 2.46 12.87 -0.80
C SER A 192 3.32 11.60 -0.83
N ALA A 193 2.86 10.55 -1.51
CA ALA A 193 3.48 9.23 -1.51
C ALA A 193 3.95 8.77 -2.91
N SER A 194 4.04 9.69 -3.89
CA SER A 194 4.48 9.39 -5.25
C SER A 194 5.13 10.61 -5.94
N PRO A 195 6.02 10.41 -6.94
CA PRO A 195 6.57 11.48 -7.78
C PRO A 195 5.59 11.95 -8.87
N PHE A 196 4.27 11.77 -8.71
CA PHE A 196 3.26 11.98 -9.76
C PHE A 196 3.40 13.31 -10.50
N LEU A 197 3.43 14.44 -9.79
CA LEU A 197 3.50 15.76 -10.43
C LEU A 197 4.81 15.97 -11.19
N ALA A 198 5.95 15.48 -10.68
CA ALA A 198 7.23 15.57 -11.36
C ALA A 198 7.25 14.71 -12.64
N ASN A 199 6.83 13.44 -12.53
CA ASN A 199 6.73 12.51 -13.65
C ASN A 199 5.75 12.98 -14.73
N LEU A 200 4.65 13.63 -14.33
CA LEU A 200 3.63 14.18 -15.23
C LEU A 200 4.16 15.40 -15.98
N LEU A 201 4.71 16.38 -15.26
CA LEU A 201 5.19 17.64 -15.85
C LEU A 201 6.45 17.46 -16.71
N ALA A 202 7.25 16.39 -16.49
CA ALA A 202 8.39 16.01 -17.34
C ALA A 202 8.04 15.59 -18.79
N HIS A 203 6.74 15.53 -19.13
CA HIS A 203 6.27 15.37 -20.52
C HIS A 203 6.17 16.70 -21.30
N TYR A 204 6.31 17.86 -20.63
CA TYR A 204 6.54 19.14 -21.32
C TYR A 204 8.04 19.31 -21.59
N ARG A 205 8.40 19.39 -22.87
CA ARG A 205 9.80 19.37 -23.36
C ARG A 205 10.04 20.45 -24.42
N PRO A 206 10.10 21.74 -24.04
CA PRO A 206 10.29 22.85 -24.98
C PRO A 206 11.59 22.72 -25.78
N GLY A 207 11.54 22.82 -27.11
CA GLY A 207 12.70 22.68 -28.00
C GLY A 207 13.20 21.25 -28.22
N ALA A 208 12.45 20.22 -27.80
CA ALA A 208 12.82 18.82 -27.96
C ALA A 208 11.62 17.95 -28.39
N GLU A 209 11.88 16.76 -28.96
CA GLU A 209 10.81 15.88 -29.40
C GLU A 209 9.96 15.37 -28.20
N PRO A 210 8.62 15.35 -28.33
CA PRO A 210 7.74 14.88 -27.27
C PRO A 210 7.93 13.37 -27.06
N ALA A 211 7.84 12.92 -25.81
CA ALA A 211 8.05 11.50 -25.47
C ALA A 211 7.14 10.55 -26.27
N PHE A 212 5.92 10.99 -26.58
CA PHE A 212 4.98 10.37 -27.52
C PHE A 212 4.00 11.44 -28.02
N PRO A 213 3.26 11.21 -29.13
CA PRO A 213 2.32 12.18 -29.66
C PRO A 213 1.28 12.64 -28.63
N GLY A 214 1.19 13.95 -28.39
CA GLY A 214 0.25 14.56 -27.43
C GLY A 214 0.63 14.43 -25.95
N ALA A 215 1.83 13.92 -25.61
CA ALA A 215 2.25 13.71 -24.22
C ALA A 215 2.11 14.95 -23.33
N SER A 216 2.53 16.13 -23.82
CA SER A 216 2.39 17.42 -23.14
C SER A 216 0.92 17.76 -22.88
N GLY A 217 0.07 17.74 -23.91
CA GLY A 217 -1.35 18.07 -23.78
C GLY A 217 -2.13 17.12 -22.87
N MET A 218 -1.79 15.83 -22.86
CA MET A 218 -2.35 14.87 -21.88
C MET A 218 -1.90 15.19 -20.46
N ALA A 219 -0.60 15.44 -20.26
CA ALA A 219 -0.05 15.80 -18.96
C ALA A 219 -0.67 17.09 -18.38
N LEU A 220 -0.87 18.11 -19.23
CA LEU A 220 -1.49 19.37 -18.84
C LEU A 220 -2.96 19.21 -18.43
N ARG A 221 -3.71 18.33 -19.12
CA ARG A 221 -5.11 18.01 -18.79
C ARG A 221 -5.23 17.24 -17.47
N LEU A 222 -4.40 16.22 -17.26
CA LEU A 222 -4.33 15.49 -15.98
C LEU A 222 -3.89 16.41 -14.83
N PHE A 223 -2.94 17.31 -15.07
CA PHE A 223 -2.53 18.32 -14.10
C PHE A 223 -3.70 19.25 -13.75
N ALA A 224 -4.40 19.80 -14.76
CA ALA A 224 -5.57 20.67 -14.59
C ALA A 224 -6.68 20.01 -13.76
N PHE A 225 -7.07 18.78 -14.13
CA PHE A 225 -7.99 17.94 -13.37
C PHE A 225 -7.54 17.81 -11.91
N TYR A 226 -6.28 17.43 -11.69
CA TYR A 226 -5.77 17.09 -10.37
C TYR A 226 -5.68 18.29 -9.43
N VAL A 227 -5.18 19.45 -9.91
CA VAL A 227 -5.13 20.67 -9.09
C VAL A 227 -6.53 21.24 -8.85
N SER A 228 -7.47 21.06 -9.78
CA SER A 228 -8.88 21.42 -9.58
C SER A 228 -9.53 20.55 -8.50
N TRP A 229 -9.36 19.23 -8.55
CA TRP A 229 -9.88 18.27 -7.57
C TRP A 229 -9.28 18.51 -6.17
N MET A 230 -7.95 18.66 -6.09
CA MET A 230 -7.26 19.00 -4.85
C MET A 230 -7.78 20.32 -4.27
N ARG A 231 -7.93 21.36 -5.09
CA ARG A 231 -8.49 22.66 -4.68
C ARG A 231 -9.92 22.52 -4.17
N ARG A 232 -10.80 21.81 -4.90
CA ARG A 232 -12.23 21.69 -4.60
C ARG A 232 -12.49 20.96 -3.27
N HIS A 233 -11.73 19.92 -2.96
CA HIS A 233 -12.03 19.06 -1.81
C HIS A 233 -11.10 19.24 -0.61
N PHE A 234 -9.83 19.63 -0.81
CA PHE A 234 -8.80 19.68 0.24
C PHE A 234 -8.44 21.11 0.68
N THR A 235 -9.20 22.12 0.24
CA THR A 235 -9.06 23.51 0.70
C THR A 235 -10.40 24.06 1.21
N GLN A 236 -10.39 24.85 2.28
CA GLN A 236 -11.63 25.43 2.86
C GLN A 236 -12.09 26.69 2.11
N ASP A 237 -11.14 27.50 1.65
CA ASP A 237 -11.39 28.78 0.96
C ASP A 237 -11.45 28.67 -0.58
N GLY A 238 -11.30 27.46 -1.14
CA GLY A 238 -11.02 27.30 -2.57
C GLY A 238 -9.61 27.79 -2.98
N LYS A 239 -8.67 27.90 -2.03
CA LYS A 239 -7.31 28.44 -2.22
C LYS A 239 -6.27 27.33 -2.18
N LEU A 240 -5.62 27.08 -3.30
CA LEU A 240 -4.47 26.19 -3.43
C LEU A 240 -3.30 27.01 -4.00
N SER A 241 -2.18 27.08 -3.28
CA SER A 241 -0.94 27.67 -3.80
C SER A 241 -0.10 26.60 -4.49
N LEU A 242 0.44 26.92 -5.66
CA LEU A 242 1.46 26.11 -6.33
C LEU A 242 2.86 26.61 -5.93
N SER A 243 3.90 25.78 -6.13
CA SER A 243 5.30 26.24 -5.98
C SER A 243 5.68 27.19 -7.12
N LEU A 244 6.69 28.03 -6.89
CA LEU A 244 7.14 29.01 -7.88
C LEU A 244 7.55 28.34 -9.20
N GLY A 245 8.32 27.25 -9.15
CA GLY A 245 8.74 26.51 -10.34
C GLY A 245 7.59 25.96 -11.19
N ILE A 246 6.46 25.56 -10.57
CA ILE A 246 5.27 25.13 -11.33
C ILE A 246 4.57 26.32 -11.99
N LEU A 247 4.52 27.49 -11.33
CA LEU A 247 3.96 28.71 -11.92
C LEU A 247 4.83 29.20 -13.10
N GLU A 248 6.15 29.19 -12.95
CA GLU A 248 7.11 29.52 -14.02
C GLU A 248 7.03 28.53 -15.19
N LEU A 249 6.87 27.23 -14.91
CA LEU A 249 6.66 26.20 -15.93
C LEU A 249 5.38 26.46 -16.74
N LEU A 250 4.24 26.72 -16.06
CA LEU A 250 2.97 27.06 -16.72
C LEU A 250 3.08 28.36 -17.53
N GLN A 251 3.81 29.37 -17.03
CA GLN A 251 4.03 30.62 -17.75
C GLN A 251 4.88 30.41 -19.02
N ARG A 252 5.91 29.57 -18.96
CA ARG A 252 6.73 29.19 -20.11
C ARG A 252 5.90 28.43 -21.16
N TRP A 253 5.13 27.43 -20.70
CA TRP A 253 4.25 26.60 -21.53
C TRP A 253 3.15 27.43 -22.22
N ALA A 254 2.58 28.42 -21.53
CA ALA A 254 1.64 29.39 -22.09
C ALA A 254 2.24 30.28 -23.19
N GLY A 255 3.55 30.56 -23.13
CA GLY A 255 4.27 31.34 -24.14
C GLY A 255 4.84 30.51 -25.30
N ASP A 256 4.76 29.19 -25.21
CA ASP A 256 5.42 28.26 -26.12
C ASP A 256 4.69 28.17 -27.47
N LYS A 257 5.42 28.34 -28.57
CA LYS A 257 4.88 28.34 -29.94
C LYS A 257 4.96 26.98 -30.63
N GLU A 258 5.65 26.02 -30.04
CA GLU A 258 5.83 24.67 -30.61
C GLU A 258 4.69 23.72 -30.20
N VAL A 259 4.05 23.98 -29.04
CA VAL A 259 2.85 23.28 -28.57
C VAL A 259 1.57 23.76 -29.27
N SER A 260 0.45 23.06 -29.08
CA SER A 260 -0.85 23.46 -29.64
C SER A 260 -1.41 24.75 -29.02
N GLU A 261 -2.35 25.39 -29.71
CA GLU A 261 -3.04 26.58 -29.19
C GLU A 261 -3.90 26.26 -27.96
N ASP A 262 -4.58 25.11 -27.96
CA ASP A 262 -5.37 24.62 -26.84
C ASP A 262 -4.49 24.41 -25.58
N GLU A 263 -3.26 23.89 -25.76
CA GLU A 263 -2.28 23.76 -24.66
C GLU A 263 -1.84 25.13 -24.13
N ARG A 264 -1.49 26.09 -25.00
CA ARG A 264 -1.16 27.45 -24.58
C ARG A 264 -2.30 28.07 -23.78
N GLN A 265 -3.53 27.96 -24.26
CA GLN A 265 -4.70 28.55 -23.62
C GLN A 265 -4.98 27.90 -22.25
N LEU A 266 -4.89 26.59 -22.13
CA LEU A 266 -5.04 25.87 -20.87
C LEU A 266 -3.91 26.22 -19.87
N ALA A 267 -2.65 26.22 -20.31
CA ALA A 267 -1.50 26.59 -19.47
C ALA A 267 -1.61 28.04 -18.97
N ASN A 268 -2.01 28.96 -19.86
CA ASN A 268 -2.27 30.36 -19.51
C ASN A 268 -3.43 30.50 -18.52
N GLN A 269 -4.54 29.76 -18.71
CA GLN A 269 -5.68 29.80 -17.79
C GLN A 269 -5.29 29.29 -16.40
N LEU A 270 -4.55 28.18 -16.31
CA LEU A 270 -4.04 27.64 -15.04
C LEU A 270 -3.09 28.64 -14.37
N TYR A 271 -2.13 29.20 -15.11
CA TYR A 271 -1.23 30.24 -14.60
C TYR A 271 -2.02 31.44 -14.05
N GLN A 272 -2.98 31.97 -14.81
CA GLN A 272 -3.80 33.12 -14.42
C GLN A 272 -4.77 32.84 -13.25
N ASP A 273 -5.08 31.58 -12.95
CA ASP A 273 -5.91 31.18 -11.81
C ASP A 273 -5.06 31.03 -10.54
N PHE A 274 -3.97 30.26 -10.62
CA PHE A 274 -3.13 29.93 -9.46
C PHE A 274 -2.12 31.00 -9.06
N SER A 275 -1.63 31.85 -9.98
CA SER A 275 -0.72 32.98 -9.66
C SER A 275 -1.38 34.12 -8.87
N ARG A 276 -2.70 34.07 -8.65
CA ARG A 276 -3.45 35.04 -7.82
C ARG A 276 -3.11 34.94 -6.33
N PHE A 277 -2.52 33.83 -5.91
CA PHE A 277 -2.13 33.55 -4.54
C PHE A 277 -0.60 33.57 -4.41
N PRO A 278 -0.04 33.91 -3.23
CA PRO A 278 1.39 33.79 -3.00
C PRO A 278 1.85 32.35 -3.29
N PRO A 279 3.01 32.15 -3.95
CA PRO A 279 3.59 30.82 -4.14
C PRO A 279 3.75 30.09 -2.80
N ALA A 280 3.69 28.77 -2.82
CA ALA A 280 4.07 27.96 -1.67
C ALA A 280 5.52 28.29 -1.28
N LYS A 281 5.75 28.57 0.01
CA LYS A 281 7.10 28.84 0.50
C LYS A 281 7.95 27.58 0.36
N ALA A 282 9.18 27.74 -0.14
CA ALA A 282 10.22 26.74 0.03
C ALA A 282 10.45 26.50 1.54
N ALA A 283 10.73 25.26 1.91
CA ALA A 283 11.09 24.92 3.28
C ALA A 283 12.57 25.27 3.52
N GLU A 284 12.81 26.43 4.15
CA GLU A 284 14.10 26.73 4.77
C GLU A 284 14.54 25.54 5.66
N PRO A 285 15.78 25.03 5.54
CA PRO A 285 16.26 23.98 6.43
C PRO A 285 16.26 24.53 7.86
N ALA A 286 15.60 23.82 8.78
CA ALA A 286 15.36 24.34 10.12
C ALA A 286 16.67 24.52 10.92
N GLU A 287 17.20 25.74 10.93
CA GLU A 287 18.29 26.13 11.83
C GLU A 287 17.83 25.93 13.28
N SER A 288 18.60 25.16 14.04
CA SER A 288 18.24 24.79 15.39
C SER A 288 18.57 25.92 16.37
N GLU A 289 17.55 26.60 16.90
CA GLU A 289 17.66 27.49 18.06
C GLU A 289 18.01 26.70 19.35
N ALA A 290 19.24 26.20 19.43
CA ALA A 290 19.82 25.59 20.62
C ALA A 290 20.43 26.69 21.50
N GLY A 291 19.66 27.14 22.50
CA GLY A 291 20.06 28.19 23.43
C GLY A 291 21.35 27.88 24.22
N ALA A 292 22.06 28.94 24.61
CA ALA A 292 23.41 28.84 25.18
C ALA A 292 23.52 28.07 26.50
N GLY A 293 24.51 27.18 26.59
CA GLY A 293 24.93 26.50 27.82
C GLY A 293 26.17 25.63 27.58
N GLY A 294 27.38 26.18 27.77
CA GLY A 294 28.63 25.53 27.34
C GLY A 294 29.58 25.14 28.47
N ALA A 295 30.40 24.10 28.24
CA ALA A 295 31.76 23.94 28.79
C ALA A 295 32.48 22.72 28.18
N GLY A 296 33.78 22.84 27.88
CA GLY A 296 34.71 21.71 27.75
C GLY A 296 34.91 21.13 26.33
N PRO A 297 36.12 21.19 25.75
CA PRO A 297 36.42 20.61 24.43
C PRO A 297 37.12 19.24 24.51
N SER A 298 37.04 18.47 23.43
CA SER A 298 38.08 17.49 23.07
C SER A 298 38.15 17.32 21.56
N GLN A 299 39.35 17.14 21.05
CA GLN A 299 39.66 17.03 19.62
C GLN A 299 39.41 15.61 19.13
N LEU A 300 39.09 15.45 17.85
CA LEU A 300 39.92 14.64 16.97
C LEU A 300 39.74 15.06 15.52
N GLN A 301 40.80 15.61 14.91
CA GLN A 301 40.90 15.75 13.47
C GLN A 301 41.25 14.38 12.87
N GLN A 302 40.69 14.06 11.71
CA GLN A 302 41.45 13.35 10.68
C GLN A 302 41.05 13.88 9.30
N GLN A 303 41.87 14.79 8.78
CA GLN A 303 41.86 15.16 7.38
C GLN A 303 42.50 14.03 6.58
N HIS A 304 41.93 13.67 5.44
CA HIS A 304 42.69 13.08 4.35
C HIS A 304 42.47 13.91 3.08
N HIS A 305 43.58 14.41 2.53
CA HIS A 305 43.60 15.41 1.48
C HIS A 305 44.43 14.86 0.31
N LEU A 306 43.74 14.43 -0.75
CA LEU A 306 44.22 14.21 -2.11
C LEU A 306 43.02 14.63 -2.98
N GLY A 307 43.12 15.51 -3.97
CA GLY A 307 44.22 15.69 -4.92
C GLY A 307 43.87 14.90 -6.18
N GLY A 308 43.47 15.49 -7.30
CA GLY A 308 43.45 16.90 -7.69
C GLY A 308 44.21 17.08 -9.00
N LEU A 309 43.51 16.96 -10.12
CA LEU A 309 44.04 17.16 -11.48
C LEU A 309 42.93 17.76 -12.36
N ASP A 310 43.23 18.87 -13.02
CA ASP A 310 42.37 19.49 -14.02
C ASP A 310 42.48 18.79 -15.38
N SER A 311 41.37 18.69 -16.11
CA SER A 311 41.27 19.05 -17.53
C SER A 311 39.81 19.04 -17.99
N ALA A 312 39.47 19.92 -18.93
CA ALA A 312 38.11 20.12 -19.43
C ALA A 312 37.59 18.94 -20.27
N ASP A 313 36.26 18.76 -20.27
CA ASP A 313 35.44 19.05 -21.46
C ASP A 313 33.93 19.03 -21.15
N GLY A 314 33.18 19.94 -21.77
CA GLY A 314 31.74 19.85 -22.07
C GLY A 314 30.73 19.49 -20.96
N GLU A 315 30.40 20.42 -20.06
CA GLU A 315 29.16 20.34 -19.28
C GLU A 315 27.97 20.94 -20.07
N GLU A 316 27.02 20.09 -20.48
CA GLU A 316 25.65 20.54 -20.75
C GLU A 316 24.92 20.80 -19.42
N PRO A 317 23.95 21.74 -19.35
CA PRO A 317 23.26 22.02 -18.10
C PRO A 317 22.26 20.91 -17.75
N GLU A 318 22.70 19.92 -16.97
CA GLU A 318 21.82 18.95 -16.31
C GLU A 318 20.89 19.68 -15.33
N HIS A 319 19.72 20.09 -15.84
CA HIS A 319 18.68 20.71 -15.05
C HIS A 319 18.02 19.69 -14.11
N HIS A 320 18.64 19.49 -12.94
CA HIS A 320 18.00 18.87 -11.79
C HIS A 320 16.75 19.66 -11.40
N LEU A 321 15.59 19.24 -11.89
CA LEU A 321 14.32 19.47 -11.22
C LEU A 321 14.37 18.73 -9.88
N ALA A 322 14.85 19.43 -8.86
CA ALA A 322 14.81 18.95 -7.48
C ALA A 322 13.36 18.58 -7.12
N ALA A 323 13.19 17.56 -6.27
CA ALA A 323 11.88 17.03 -5.89
C ALA A 323 11.16 17.95 -4.88
N GLU A 324 10.97 19.22 -5.24
CA GLU A 324 10.22 20.20 -4.48
C GLU A 324 8.73 19.85 -4.50
N ALA A 325 8.33 19.03 -3.53
CA ALA A 325 6.94 18.68 -3.31
C ALA A 325 6.09 19.95 -3.21
N SER A 326 4.98 19.99 -3.95
CA SER A 326 4.02 21.09 -3.89
C SER A 326 3.41 21.13 -2.48
N HIS A 327 3.96 21.98 -1.62
CA HIS A 327 3.58 22.02 -0.20
C HIS A 327 2.14 22.49 -0.07
N VAL A 328 1.22 21.53 0.07
CA VAL A 328 -0.16 21.81 0.48
C VAL A 328 -0.06 22.59 1.80
N ASN A 329 -0.63 23.80 1.80
CA ASN A 329 -0.52 24.72 2.93
C ASN A 329 -1.11 24.04 4.17
N SER A 330 -0.28 23.81 5.20
CA SER A 330 -0.64 22.95 6.31
C SER A 330 -1.75 23.54 7.17
N GLY A 331 -2.98 23.10 6.89
CA GLY A 331 -3.91 22.75 7.96
C GLY A 331 -3.19 21.88 9.00
N PRO A 332 -3.62 21.92 10.28
CA PRO A 332 -2.81 21.50 11.43
C PRO A 332 -2.15 20.14 11.15
N SER A 333 -0.80 20.12 11.21
CA SER A 333 0.05 19.01 10.74
C SER A 333 -0.52 17.62 11.08
N ALA A 334 -0.19 16.59 10.29
CA ALA A 334 -0.48 15.19 10.64
C ALA A 334 -0.01 14.83 12.07
N ASP A 335 1.02 15.53 12.58
CA ASP A 335 1.40 15.54 14.00
C ASP A 335 0.22 15.90 14.92
N ASN A 336 -0.41 17.05 14.71
CA ASN A 336 -1.57 17.51 15.46
C ASN A 336 -2.79 16.61 15.26
N GLU A 337 -3.04 16.08 14.06
CA GLU A 337 -4.22 15.23 13.82
C GLU A 337 -4.16 13.94 14.65
N ALA A 338 -3.03 13.21 14.63
CA ALA A 338 -2.90 11.99 15.41
C ALA A 338 -2.88 12.25 16.92
N GLU A 339 -2.28 13.36 17.39
CA GLU A 339 -2.38 13.76 18.81
C GLU A 339 -3.82 14.09 19.22
N GLN A 340 -4.57 14.82 18.39
CA GLN A 340 -5.97 15.19 18.67
C GLN A 340 -6.89 13.96 18.68
N LEU A 341 -6.67 13.00 17.78
CA LEU A 341 -7.40 11.73 17.77
C LEU A 341 -7.07 10.90 19.03
N LYS A 342 -5.79 10.81 19.42
CA LYS A 342 -5.34 10.24 20.70
C LYS A 342 -5.97 10.95 21.91
N GLU A 343 -6.11 12.26 21.91
CA GLU A 343 -6.73 13.03 23.00
C GLU A 343 -8.25 12.83 23.10
N ARG A 344 -8.96 12.88 21.96
CA ARG A 344 -10.38 12.57 21.90
C ARG A 344 -10.65 11.11 22.31
N GLY A 345 -9.75 10.18 21.96
CA GLY A 345 -9.78 8.79 22.42
C GLY A 345 -9.57 8.67 23.94
N ASN A 346 -8.62 9.43 24.50
CA ASN A 346 -8.41 9.51 25.96
C ASN A 346 -9.64 10.07 26.69
N GLU A 347 -10.36 11.03 26.10
CA GLU A 347 -11.64 11.51 26.66
C GLU A 347 -12.76 10.49 26.57
N ALA A 348 -12.94 9.82 25.42
CA ALA A 348 -13.95 8.79 25.25
C ALA A 348 -13.73 7.65 26.26
N TYR A 349 -12.48 7.23 26.44
CA TYR A 349 -12.08 6.26 27.45
C TYR A 349 -12.42 6.73 28.89
N LYS A 350 -12.17 8.01 29.23
CA LYS A 350 -12.56 8.60 30.52
C LYS A 350 -14.07 8.66 30.73
N ARG A 351 -14.86 8.81 29.66
CA ARG A 351 -16.34 8.77 29.69
C ARG A 351 -16.91 7.34 29.78
N GLY A 352 -16.07 6.30 29.69
CA GLY A 352 -16.51 4.90 29.60
C GLY A 352 -17.00 4.48 28.22
N ASP A 353 -16.85 5.34 27.21
CA ASP A 353 -17.17 5.05 25.82
C ASP A 353 -15.95 4.36 25.16
N PHE A 354 -15.82 3.07 25.43
CA PHE A 354 -14.70 2.28 24.95
C PHE A 354 -14.78 2.01 23.44
N THR A 355 -15.98 1.98 22.87
CA THR A 355 -16.20 1.79 21.43
C THR A 355 -15.71 3.02 20.64
N ALA A 356 -16.10 4.24 21.03
CA ALA A 356 -15.54 5.44 20.41
C ALA A 356 -14.04 5.62 20.71
N ALA A 357 -13.57 5.20 21.89
CA ALA A 357 -12.14 5.24 22.21
C ALA A 357 -11.31 4.34 21.28
N ILE A 358 -11.74 3.09 21.05
CA ILE A 358 -11.07 2.15 20.13
C ILE A 358 -11.00 2.76 18.73
N HIS A 359 -12.14 3.22 18.18
CA HIS A 359 -12.18 3.86 16.88
C HIS A 359 -11.21 5.04 16.78
N LEU A 360 -11.20 5.95 17.76
CA LEU A 360 -10.34 7.14 17.75
C LEU A 360 -8.84 6.80 17.85
N TYR A 361 -8.45 5.75 18.59
CA TYR A 361 -7.06 5.28 18.58
C TYR A 361 -6.69 4.55 17.29
N SER A 362 -7.62 3.84 16.65
CA SER A 362 -7.42 3.26 15.32
C SER A 362 -7.23 4.36 14.27
N SER A 363 -8.10 5.38 14.24
CA SER A 363 -7.93 6.54 13.37
C SER A 363 -6.57 7.22 13.59
N ALA A 364 -6.09 7.34 14.83
CA ALA A 364 -4.76 7.89 15.14
C ALA A 364 -3.59 7.03 14.61
N LEU A 365 -3.79 5.70 14.48
CA LEU A 365 -2.85 4.78 13.83
C LEU A 365 -2.94 4.82 12.30
N ASP A 366 -4.08 5.23 11.74
CA ASP A 366 -4.28 5.38 10.29
C ASP A 366 -3.76 6.73 9.73
N VAL A 367 -3.50 7.73 10.58
CA VAL A 367 -2.87 9.01 10.16
C VAL A 367 -1.50 8.75 9.55
N LEU A 368 -1.28 9.29 8.35
CA LEU A 368 -0.02 9.17 7.61
C LEU A 368 1.15 9.79 8.39
N VAL A 369 2.28 9.09 8.41
CA VAL A 369 3.52 9.57 9.03
C VAL A 369 4.30 10.37 7.98
N PRO A 370 4.67 11.64 8.24
CA PRO A 370 5.58 12.38 7.37
C PRO A 370 6.93 11.65 7.22
N THR A 371 7.55 11.73 6.03
CA THR A 371 8.79 11.01 5.70
C THR A 371 9.91 11.29 6.70
N GLU A 372 9.95 12.52 7.19
CA GLU A 372 10.90 13.08 8.15
C GLU A 372 10.79 12.43 9.54
N ARG A 373 9.66 11.76 9.83
CA ARG A 373 9.34 11.12 11.12
C ARG A 373 9.31 9.59 11.08
N LEU A 374 9.51 8.96 9.92
CA LEU A 374 9.49 7.49 9.80
C LEU A 374 10.45 6.77 10.78
N LEU A 375 11.57 7.42 11.12
CA LEU A 375 12.57 6.88 12.07
C LEU A 375 12.30 7.23 13.54
N THR A 376 11.32 8.08 13.85
CA THR A 376 11.04 8.59 15.21
C THR A 376 9.61 8.37 15.69
N GLU A 377 8.68 7.96 14.81
CA GLU A 377 7.26 7.75 15.13
C GLU A 377 6.99 6.45 15.94
N GLY A 378 7.95 5.52 16.05
CA GLY A 378 7.80 4.24 16.76
C GLY A 378 7.23 4.37 18.19
N PRO A 379 7.90 5.10 19.11
CA PRO A 379 7.41 5.39 20.48
C PRO A 379 6.02 6.04 20.54
N ARG A 380 5.66 6.79 19.50
CA ARG A 380 4.39 7.50 19.42
C ARG A 380 3.25 6.56 19.03
N ARG A 381 3.43 5.75 17.98
CA ARG A 381 2.52 4.66 17.60
C ARG A 381 2.41 3.59 18.69
N ALA A 382 3.50 3.29 19.40
CA ALA A 382 3.48 2.42 20.58
C ALA A 382 2.52 2.92 21.65
N THR A 383 2.46 4.23 21.88
CA THR A 383 1.53 4.86 22.83
C THR A 383 0.07 4.71 22.38
N TYR A 384 -0.23 4.81 21.09
CA TYR A 384 -1.59 4.60 20.56
C TYR A 384 -2.04 3.15 20.74
N HIS A 385 -1.23 2.18 20.34
CA HIS A 385 -1.49 0.75 20.57
C HIS A 385 -1.68 0.44 22.06
N ALA A 386 -0.79 0.94 22.93
CA ALA A 386 -0.90 0.73 24.38
C ALA A 386 -2.18 1.33 25.00
N ASN A 387 -2.76 2.37 24.42
CA ASN A 387 -4.04 2.96 24.84
C ASN A 387 -5.25 2.23 24.23
N ARG A 388 -5.18 1.79 22.97
CA ARG A 388 -6.21 0.95 22.34
C ARG A 388 -6.34 -0.41 23.03
N ALA A 389 -5.22 -1.03 23.43
CA ALA A 389 -5.20 -2.20 24.30
C ALA A 389 -5.95 -1.97 25.63
N ALA A 390 -5.80 -0.79 26.25
CA ALA A 390 -6.53 -0.46 27.47
C ALA A 390 -8.04 -0.34 27.23
N ALA A 391 -8.45 0.26 26.10
CA ALA A 391 -9.85 0.35 25.71
C ALA A 391 -10.46 -1.03 25.44
N TYR A 392 -9.76 -1.92 24.74
CA TYR A 392 -10.16 -3.33 24.58
C TYR A 392 -10.28 -4.06 25.93
N MET A 393 -9.30 -3.94 26.84
CA MET A 393 -9.37 -4.56 28.18
C MET A 393 -10.55 -4.07 29.02
N ALA A 394 -10.89 -2.78 28.91
CA ALA A 394 -12.02 -2.16 29.59
C ALA A 394 -13.35 -2.61 28.97
N ARG A 395 -13.47 -2.60 27.62
CA ARG A 395 -14.64 -3.12 26.90
C ARG A 395 -14.87 -4.61 27.20
N ALA A 396 -13.81 -5.41 27.30
CA ALA A 396 -13.88 -6.80 27.75
C ALA A 396 -14.41 -7.01 29.17
N GLY A 397 -14.42 -5.97 30.01
CA GLY A 397 -14.98 -5.99 31.37
C GLY A 397 -16.31 -5.22 31.51
N ALA A 398 -16.78 -4.60 30.43
CA ALA A 398 -18.05 -3.88 30.40
C ALA A 398 -19.20 -4.81 29.97
N GLN A 399 -20.43 -4.45 30.35
CA GLN A 399 -21.61 -5.08 29.79
C GLN A 399 -21.89 -4.47 28.41
N LEU A 400 -21.40 -5.14 27.37
CA LEU A 400 -21.62 -4.80 25.97
C LEU A 400 -23.12 -4.64 25.68
N ARG A 401 -23.45 -3.61 24.89
CA ARG A 401 -24.81 -3.35 24.41
C ARG A 401 -25.03 -4.01 23.06
N GLU A 402 -26.29 -4.25 22.73
CA GLU A 402 -26.71 -4.58 21.37
C GLU A 402 -26.30 -3.42 20.44
N GLY A 403 -25.41 -3.69 19.48
CA GLY A 403 -24.80 -2.68 18.61
C GLY A 403 -23.41 -2.15 19.01
N ASP A 404 -22.78 -2.62 20.10
CA ASP A 404 -21.37 -2.29 20.44
C ASP A 404 -20.36 -2.98 19.49
N ALA A 405 -20.26 -2.49 18.25
CA ALA A 405 -19.34 -3.01 17.25
C ALA A 405 -17.94 -2.38 17.34
N ASP A 406 -16.89 -3.13 16.96
CA ASP A 406 -15.63 -2.54 16.51
C ASP A 406 -15.82 -2.06 15.06
N THR A 407 -15.85 -0.73 14.84
CA THR A 407 -16.02 -0.11 13.52
C THR A 407 -14.70 0.34 12.89
N ALA A 408 -13.58 0.21 13.61
CA ALA A 408 -12.22 0.37 13.11
C ALA A 408 -11.25 -0.23 14.13
N GLY A 409 -10.69 -1.41 13.87
CA GLY A 409 -9.84 -2.10 14.84
C GLY A 409 -9.55 -3.57 14.51
N HIS A 410 -9.02 -4.31 15.49
CA HIS A 410 -8.68 -5.75 15.36
C HIS A 410 -9.90 -6.67 15.22
N LEU A 411 -11.12 -6.17 15.42
CA LEU A 411 -12.37 -6.94 15.39
C LEU A 411 -13.41 -6.34 14.43
N GLU A 412 -12.95 -5.55 13.46
CA GLU A 412 -13.79 -4.95 12.42
C GLU A 412 -14.55 -6.04 11.63
N GLY A 413 -15.85 -5.81 11.36
CA GLY A 413 -16.71 -6.73 10.62
C GLY A 413 -17.08 -8.05 11.34
N VAL A 414 -16.58 -8.30 12.54
CA VAL A 414 -16.91 -9.52 13.32
C VAL A 414 -18.28 -9.37 13.97
N ASP A 415 -19.30 -10.11 13.53
CA ASP A 415 -20.64 -10.03 14.15
C ASP A 415 -20.65 -10.48 15.62
N TYR A 416 -21.41 -9.77 16.45
CA TYR A 416 -21.32 -9.74 17.92
C TYR A 416 -22.27 -10.73 18.61
N GLY A 417 -22.38 -11.94 18.05
CA GLY A 417 -23.03 -13.09 18.68
C GLY A 417 -22.49 -13.33 20.09
N SER A 418 -23.37 -13.62 21.05
CA SER A 418 -23.18 -13.35 22.48
C SER A 418 -22.13 -14.20 23.23
N GLU A 419 -21.43 -15.12 22.58
CA GLU A 419 -20.42 -16.00 23.22
C GLU A 419 -18.99 -15.66 22.78
N GLY A 420 -18.06 -15.65 23.74
CA GLY A 420 -16.63 -15.41 23.49
C GLY A 420 -16.19 -13.94 23.33
N LEU A 421 -17.12 -12.97 23.30
CA LEU A 421 -16.84 -11.53 23.08
C LEU A 421 -15.74 -10.97 24.00
N GLY A 422 -15.83 -11.25 25.30
CA GLY A 422 -14.84 -10.81 26.28
C GLY A 422 -13.44 -11.40 26.04
N ALA A 423 -13.35 -12.63 25.51
CA ALA A 423 -12.07 -13.25 25.16
C ALA A 423 -11.44 -12.57 23.92
N ARG A 424 -12.21 -12.37 22.85
CA ARG A 424 -11.74 -11.70 21.62
C ARG A 424 -11.19 -10.29 21.90
N HIS A 425 -11.84 -9.53 22.78
CA HIS A 425 -11.32 -8.23 23.22
C HIS A 425 -10.02 -8.34 24.03
N LEU A 426 -9.84 -9.39 24.84
CA LEU A 426 -8.57 -9.62 25.55
C LEU A 426 -7.46 -10.07 24.59
N GLU A 427 -7.77 -10.81 23.53
CA GLU A 427 -6.83 -11.18 22.47
C GLU A 427 -6.39 -9.96 21.67
N ALA A 428 -7.33 -9.10 21.24
CA ALA A 428 -7.03 -7.81 20.63
C ALA A 428 -6.16 -6.91 21.52
N ALA A 429 -6.40 -6.91 22.84
CA ALA A 429 -5.57 -6.19 23.80
C ALA A 429 -4.15 -6.78 23.93
N VAL A 430 -3.97 -8.09 23.81
CA VAL A 430 -2.64 -8.73 23.78
C VAL A 430 -1.90 -8.34 22.51
N LEU A 431 -2.55 -8.39 21.33
CA LEU A 431 -1.97 -7.98 20.05
C LEU A 431 -1.48 -6.53 20.08
N ASP A 432 -2.30 -5.59 20.55
CA ASP A 432 -1.88 -4.19 20.69
C ASP A 432 -0.77 -3.99 21.74
N CYS A 433 -0.76 -4.78 22.83
CA CYS A 433 0.37 -4.73 23.78
C CYS A 433 1.68 -5.21 23.15
N ASP A 434 1.63 -6.23 22.29
CA ASP A 434 2.83 -6.75 21.62
C ASP A 434 3.32 -5.81 20.51
N LEU A 435 2.43 -5.21 19.71
CA LEU A 435 2.79 -4.16 18.75
C LEU A 435 3.42 -2.96 19.46
N ALA A 436 2.87 -2.52 20.59
CA ALA A 436 3.46 -1.44 21.39
C ALA A 436 4.85 -1.79 21.93
N LEU A 437 5.06 -3.02 22.40
CA LEU A 437 6.36 -3.48 22.92
C LEU A 437 7.40 -3.76 21.83
N GLN A 438 6.98 -4.03 20.59
CA GLN A 438 7.86 -4.12 19.42
C GLN A 438 8.32 -2.73 18.96
N LEU A 439 7.40 -1.75 18.94
CA LEU A 439 7.67 -0.38 18.49
C LEU A 439 8.48 0.45 19.48
N ASP A 440 8.29 0.25 20.79
CA ASP A 440 9.10 0.89 21.84
C ASP A 440 9.25 -0.01 23.08
N ALA A 441 10.22 -0.92 22.99
CA ALA A 441 10.59 -1.81 24.08
C ALA A 441 11.28 -1.11 25.27
N ALA A 442 11.76 0.12 25.08
CA ALA A 442 12.57 0.87 26.07
C ALA A 442 11.77 1.94 26.83
N SER A 443 10.53 2.21 26.37
CA SER A 443 9.60 3.17 26.95
C SER A 443 9.47 3.09 28.47
N SER A 444 9.40 4.25 29.13
CA SER A 444 8.92 4.35 30.51
C SER A 444 7.46 3.87 30.66
N THR A 445 6.72 3.75 29.54
CA THR A 445 5.38 3.15 29.50
C THR A 445 5.40 1.61 29.40
N ALA A 446 6.51 1.00 28.99
CA ALA A 446 6.59 -0.43 28.68
C ALA A 446 6.20 -1.34 29.86
N PRO A 447 6.60 -1.08 31.13
CA PRO A 447 6.12 -1.86 32.28
C PRO A 447 4.60 -1.87 32.43
N LYS A 448 3.93 -0.75 32.12
CA LYS A 448 2.47 -0.62 32.17
C LYS A 448 1.80 -1.41 31.04
N THR A 449 2.44 -1.48 29.87
CA THR A 449 2.01 -2.32 28.75
C THR A 449 2.23 -3.82 29.04
N CYS A 450 3.34 -4.21 29.65
CA CYS A 450 3.56 -5.56 30.16
C CYS A 450 2.51 -5.96 31.21
N LEU A 451 2.15 -5.07 32.14
CA LEU A 451 1.10 -5.30 33.14
C LEU A 451 -0.29 -5.46 32.50
N ARG A 452 -0.62 -4.69 31.45
CA ARG A 452 -1.83 -4.86 30.64
C ARG A 452 -1.83 -6.24 29.97
N LYS A 453 -0.76 -6.62 29.25
CA LYS A 453 -0.62 -7.93 28.58
C LYS A 453 -0.78 -9.09 29.58
N ALA A 454 -0.08 -9.04 30.71
CA ALA A 454 -0.14 -10.07 31.74
C ALA A 454 -1.56 -10.25 32.31
N ARG A 455 -2.28 -9.15 32.58
CA ARG A 455 -3.69 -9.18 33.01
C ARG A 455 -4.64 -9.70 31.92
N ALA A 456 -4.39 -9.37 30.65
CA ALA A 456 -5.20 -9.88 29.55
C ALA A 456 -5.04 -11.40 29.40
N LEU A 457 -3.79 -11.90 29.42
CA LEU A 457 -3.47 -13.32 29.39
C LEU A 457 -3.99 -14.08 30.63
N GLN A 458 -3.93 -13.48 31.83
CA GLN A 458 -4.53 -14.04 33.05
C GLN A 458 -6.05 -14.26 32.88
N ARG A 459 -6.76 -13.26 32.33
CA ARG A 459 -8.20 -13.35 32.05
C ARG A 459 -8.55 -14.35 30.94
N LEU A 460 -7.61 -14.62 30.02
CA LEU A 460 -7.70 -15.69 29.00
C LEU A 460 -7.27 -17.07 29.54
N GLY A 461 -6.85 -17.19 30.80
CA GLY A 461 -6.35 -18.45 31.38
C GLY A 461 -4.94 -18.86 30.93
N ARG A 462 -4.25 -18.03 30.11
CA ARG A 462 -2.91 -18.26 29.56
C ARG A 462 -1.82 -17.95 30.60
N ALA A 463 -1.84 -18.70 31.71
CA ALA A 463 -1.12 -18.36 32.94
C ALA A 463 0.41 -18.32 32.80
N GLU A 464 1.01 -19.22 32.02
CA GLU A 464 2.47 -19.28 31.80
C GLU A 464 2.96 -18.04 31.03
N GLU A 465 2.24 -17.64 29.98
CA GLU A 465 2.54 -16.45 29.19
C GLU A 465 2.25 -15.16 29.97
N ALA A 466 1.20 -15.16 30.80
CA ALA A 466 0.91 -14.06 31.71
C ALA A 466 2.07 -13.83 32.71
N ALA A 467 2.64 -14.93 33.25
CA ALA A 467 3.79 -14.85 34.15
C ALA A 467 5.05 -14.38 33.42
N ALA A 468 5.27 -14.83 32.18
CA ALA A 468 6.37 -14.35 31.34
C ALA A 468 6.26 -12.83 31.08
N ALA A 469 5.09 -12.35 30.64
CA ALA A 469 4.82 -10.93 30.44
C ALA A 469 4.99 -10.11 31.73
N ALA A 470 4.61 -10.66 32.89
CA ALA A 470 4.82 -10.01 34.18
C ALA A 470 6.32 -9.88 34.52
N ARG A 471 7.13 -10.92 34.30
CA ARG A 471 8.60 -10.88 34.52
C ARG A 471 9.30 -9.87 33.59
N THR A 472 8.98 -9.87 32.29
CA THR A 472 9.49 -8.86 31.34
C THR A 472 9.09 -7.43 31.73
N GLY A 473 7.92 -7.25 32.35
CA GLY A 473 7.53 -5.96 32.94
C GLY A 473 8.41 -5.55 34.12
N LEU A 474 8.80 -6.49 34.99
CA LEU A 474 9.65 -6.24 36.15
C LEU A 474 11.10 -5.89 35.78
N GLU A 475 11.64 -6.55 34.76
CA GLU A 475 12.96 -6.26 34.18
C GLU A 475 13.06 -4.83 33.64
N LYS A 476 11.93 -4.26 33.19
CA LYS A 476 11.80 -2.89 32.67
C LYS A 476 11.40 -1.85 33.73
N CYS A 477 11.24 -2.25 34.99
CA CYS A 477 10.79 -1.33 36.05
C CYS A 477 11.96 -0.65 36.77
N ASP A 478 12.05 0.67 36.64
CA ASP A 478 12.73 1.51 37.63
C ASP A 478 12.16 1.25 39.04
N GLY A 479 13.05 1.24 40.03
CA GLY A 479 12.77 0.74 41.38
C GLY A 479 11.70 1.53 42.12
N GLY A 480 10.71 0.83 42.70
CA GLY A 480 9.76 1.40 43.66
C GLY A 480 8.41 1.88 43.09
N SER A 481 8.20 1.79 41.78
CA SER A 481 6.92 2.19 41.16
C SER A 481 5.74 1.30 41.59
N GLU A 482 4.52 1.86 41.53
CA GLU A 482 3.28 1.12 41.80
C GLU A 482 3.08 -0.04 40.82
N VAL A 483 3.39 0.20 39.53
CA VAL A 483 3.39 -0.83 38.47
C VAL A 483 4.33 -1.99 38.82
N GLN A 484 5.52 -1.73 39.37
CA GLN A 484 6.43 -2.80 39.84
C GLN A 484 5.82 -3.61 41.00
N ARG A 485 5.03 -2.98 41.88
CA ARG A 485 4.33 -3.67 42.99
C ARG A 485 3.21 -4.56 42.46
N GLU A 486 2.39 -4.06 41.53
CA GLU A 486 1.33 -4.83 40.87
C GLU A 486 1.88 -6.01 40.07
N LEU A 487 2.96 -5.80 39.30
CA LEU A 487 3.65 -6.85 38.55
C LEU A 487 4.23 -7.94 39.45
N ARG A 488 4.84 -7.60 40.60
CA ARG A 488 5.34 -8.59 41.57
C ARG A 488 4.21 -9.43 42.17
N ALA A 489 3.08 -8.79 42.52
CA ALA A 489 1.92 -9.49 43.06
C ALA A 489 1.31 -10.44 42.01
N LEU A 490 1.14 -9.97 40.77
CA LEU A 490 0.58 -10.74 39.66
C LEU A 490 1.48 -11.92 39.26
N ALA A 491 2.80 -11.72 39.14
CA ALA A 491 3.74 -12.79 38.85
C ALA A 491 3.65 -13.92 39.88
N LYS A 492 3.62 -13.58 41.18
CA LYS A 492 3.50 -14.56 42.27
C LYS A 492 2.17 -15.33 42.21
N GLU A 493 1.04 -14.66 41.98
CA GLU A 493 -0.28 -15.32 41.85
C GLU A 493 -0.27 -16.33 40.69
N LEU A 494 0.30 -15.94 39.55
CA LEU A 494 0.37 -16.76 38.34
C LEU A 494 1.32 -17.95 38.50
N GLU A 495 2.47 -17.77 39.16
CA GLU A 495 3.43 -18.85 39.44
C GLU A 495 2.84 -19.86 40.45
N GLU A 496 2.16 -19.39 41.51
CA GLU A 496 1.40 -20.26 42.42
C GLU A 496 0.24 -21.01 41.72
N ARG A 497 -0.34 -20.44 40.66
CA ARG A 497 -1.41 -21.08 39.88
C ARG A 497 -0.86 -22.07 38.86
N ALA A 498 0.23 -21.75 38.18
CA ALA A 498 0.92 -22.63 37.25
C ALA A 498 1.49 -23.87 37.98
N GLY A 499 2.10 -23.69 39.16
CA GLY A 499 2.60 -24.82 39.96
C GLY A 499 1.51 -25.82 40.38
N ARG A 500 0.31 -25.33 40.71
CA ARG A 500 -0.86 -26.19 40.98
C ARG A 500 -1.31 -26.96 39.73
N ALA A 501 -1.50 -26.27 38.61
CA ALA A 501 -1.90 -26.89 37.35
C ALA A 501 -0.86 -27.90 36.82
N ALA A 502 0.44 -27.67 37.06
CA ALA A 502 1.51 -28.60 36.73
C ALA A 502 1.43 -29.89 37.59
N GLY A 503 1.21 -29.76 38.91
CA GLY A 503 1.00 -30.90 39.80
C GLY A 503 -0.23 -31.74 39.43
N GLU A 504 -1.33 -31.10 39.07
CA GLU A 504 -2.55 -31.77 38.59
C GLU A 504 -2.31 -32.51 37.27
N LYS A 505 -1.65 -31.86 36.28
CA LYS A 505 -1.26 -32.50 35.01
C LYS A 505 -0.30 -33.67 35.22
N GLN A 506 0.66 -33.56 36.14
CA GLN A 506 1.60 -34.65 36.40
C GLN A 506 0.92 -35.84 37.09
N GLY A 507 0.05 -35.61 38.08
CA GLY A 507 -0.75 -36.68 38.69
C GLY A 507 -1.68 -37.38 37.69
N ALA A 508 -2.27 -36.62 36.75
CA ALA A 508 -3.04 -37.18 35.65
C ALA A 508 -2.17 -38.03 34.70
N LYS A 509 -0.98 -37.53 34.33
CA LYS A 509 -0.04 -38.24 33.46
C LYS A 509 0.50 -39.53 34.10
N GLU A 510 0.84 -39.52 35.39
CA GLU A 510 1.26 -40.73 36.12
C GLU A 510 0.15 -41.79 36.22
N ALA A 511 -1.12 -41.36 36.29
CA ALA A 511 -2.28 -42.25 36.22
C ALA A 511 -2.54 -42.80 34.80
N GLU A 512 -2.16 -42.06 33.75
CA GLU A 512 -2.26 -42.48 32.35
C GLU A 512 -1.08 -43.38 31.94
N GLU A 513 0.15 -43.09 32.38
CA GLU A 513 1.32 -43.96 32.15
C GLU A 513 1.13 -45.34 32.81
N LYS A 514 0.48 -45.44 33.98
CA LYS A 514 0.07 -46.75 34.54
C LYS A 514 -0.85 -47.52 33.59
N LYS A 515 -1.89 -46.87 33.05
CA LYS A 515 -2.79 -47.49 32.05
C LYS A 515 -2.07 -47.83 30.73
N ALA A 516 -1.05 -47.06 30.36
CA ALA A 516 -0.25 -47.32 29.17
C ALA A 516 0.67 -48.54 29.34
N VAL A 517 1.30 -48.71 30.51
CA VAL A 517 2.12 -49.89 30.85
C VAL A 517 1.28 -51.17 30.84
N ASP A 518 0.08 -51.15 31.44
CA ASP A 518 -0.85 -52.29 31.41
C ASP A 518 -1.28 -52.67 29.98
N LYS A 519 -1.32 -51.69 29.06
CA LYS A 519 -1.69 -51.89 27.65
C LYS A 519 -0.50 -52.30 26.76
N ALA A 520 0.71 -51.81 27.06
CA ALA A 520 1.91 -52.06 26.27
C ALA A 520 2.38 -53.52 26.31
N GLN A 521 2.00 -54.28 27.34
CA GLN A 521 2.28 -55.72 27.41
C GLN A 521 1.44 -56.56 26.40
N GLY A 522 0.45 -55.95 25.71
CA GLY A 522 -0.49 -56.68 24.85
C GLY A 522 -0.12 -56.81 23.36
N THR A 523 0.74 -55.95 22.80
CA THR A 523 0.93 -55.88 21.33
C THR A 523 2.35 -55.51 20.90
N ALA A 524 3.09 -56.45 20.31
CA ALA A 524 4.42 -56.22 19.74
C ALA A 524 4.62 -56.95 18.39
N ALA A 525 4.12 -56.35 17.32
CA ALA A 525 4.32 -56.70 15.90
C ALA A 525 3.84 -55.52 15.01
N VAL A 526 4.34 -55.23 13.81
CA VAL A 526 5.53 -55.70 13.05
C VAL A 526 5.97 -54.56 12.09
N GLY A 527 7.17 -54.63 11.48
CA GLY A 527 7.65 -53.62 10.51
C GLY A 527 7.02 -53.71 9.10
N GLY A 528 7.47 -52.96 8.08
CA GLY A 528 8.50 -51.90 8.01
C GLY A 528 9.05 -51.64 6.58
N ALA A 529 9.53 -50.41 6.28
CA ALA A 529 10.16 -49.91 5.01
C ALA A 529 9.25 -49.92 3.73
N GLY A 530 9.52 -49.23 2.59
CA GLY A 530 10.50 -48.20 2.12
C GLY A 530 10.59 -48.17 0.55
N VAL A 531 11.23 -47.26 -0.23
CA VAL A 531 11.84 -45.89 -0.10
C VAL A 531 12.23 -45.35 -1.53
N ALA A 532 12.19 -44.01 -1.78
CA ALA A 532 12.75 -43.23 -2.95
C ALA A 532 12.14 -43.46 -4.38
N GLY A 533 12.37 -42.64 -5.44
CA GLY A 533 13.18 -41.41 -5.68
C GLY A 533 13.00 -40.77 -7.11
N ALA A 534 13.67 -39.64 -7.42
CA ALA A 534 13.58 -38.85 -8.69
C ALA A 534 14.84 -39.02 -9.63
N PRO A 535 15.27 -38.18 -10.64
CA PRO A 535 15.20 -36.71 -10.84
C PRO A 535 14.98 -36.20 -12.32
N ALA A 536 15.51 -35.02 -12.71
CA ALA A 536 15.20 -34.27 -13.96
C ALA A 536 16.41 -33.57 -14.67
N ALA A 537 16.21 -33.00 -15.87
CA ALA A 537 17.10 -32.15 -16.71
C ALA A 537 16.33 -31.61 -17.95
N ALA A 538 16.72 -30.60 -18.77
CA ALA A 538 17.61 -29.41 -18.71
C ALA A 538 17.39 -28.51 -19.98
N ALA A 539 18.03 -27.33 -20.12
CA ALA A 539 17.85 -26.37 -21.23
C ALA A 539 19.17 -25.85 -21.86
N PRO A 540 19.13 -25.17 -23.04
CA PRO A 540 19.98 -23.99 -23.29
C PRO A 540 19.31 -22.86 -24.13
N ALA A 541 19.98 -21.72 -24.31
CA ALA A 541 19.48 -20.49 -24.96
C ALA A 541 20.41 -19.93 -26.08
N GLY A 542 19.94 -18.91 -26.81
CA GLY A 542 20.68 -18.13 -27.83
C GLY A 542 19.92 -16.84 -28.21
N ALA A 543 20.57 -15.83 -28.79
CA ALA A 543 20.02 -14.46 -28.91
C ALA A 543 20.27 -13.77 -30.27
N GLY A 544 19.41 -12.83 -30.66
CA GLY A 544 19.69 -11.84 -31.73
C GLY A 544 18.48 -11.11 -32.35
N ALA A 545 18.50 -9.76 -32.28
CA ALA A 545 17.68 -8.78 -33.02
C ALA A 545 16.16 -8.68 -32.70
N THR A 546 15.52 -7.58 -33.16
CA THR A 546 14.26 -7.02 -32.61
C THR A 546 13.04 -7.08 -33.54
N ASN A 547 11.86 -7.34 -32.95
CA ASN A 547 10.53 -7.21 -33.56
C ASN A 547 9.47 -6.97 -32.45
N TRP A 548 8.27 -6.47 -32.77
CA TRP A 548 7.11 -6.52 -31.84
C TRP A 548 6.64 -7.96 -31.54
N ASN A 549 7.09 -8.93 -32.35
CA ASN A 549 6.95 -10.35 -32.03
C ASN A 549 7.94 -10.86 -30.97
N ASP A 550 9.02 -10.13 -30.71
CA ASP A 550 10.21 -10.57 -29.98
C ASP A 550 10.40 -9.76 -28.68
N MET A 551 9.29 -9.39 -28.03
CA MET A 551 9.25 -9.09 -26.60
C MET A 551 8.79 -10.36 -25.86
N ASP A 552 9.72 -11.31 -25.71
CA ASP A 552 9.66 -12.49 -24.85
C ASP A 552 11.05 -12.64 -24.16
#